data_AF-A0A135ZC40-F1
#
_entry.id   AF-A0A135ZC40-F1
#
_cell.length_a   1.000
_cell.length_b   1.000
_cell.length_c   1.000
_cell.angle_alpha   90.00
_cell.angle_beta   90.00
_cell.angle_gamma   90.00
#
_symmetry.space_group_name_H-M   'P 1'
#
loop_
_entity.id
_entity.type
_entity.pdbx_description
1 polymer ?
#
loop_
_entity_poly.entity_id
_entity_poly.type
_entity_poly.pdbx_seq_one_letter_code
_entity_poly.pdbx_strand_id
1 'polypeptide(L)' 'MLVPVEQVHHIKPIAEGGTHERNNLISLCKSCHSKIHAKRGDRWHNK' A
#
# COMPACT_ATOMS: atom_id res chain seq x y z
N MET A 1 2.21 -22.39 4.04
CA MET A 1 2.58 -21.42 5.09
C MET A 1 1.72 -20.18 4.88
N LEU A 2 0.96 -19.75 5.89
CA LEU A 2 0.13 -18.55 5.83
C LEU A 2 0.88 -17.39 6.49
N VAL A 3 0.83 -16.20 5.88
CA VAL A 3 1.45 -14.98 6.43
C VAL A 3 0.32 -14.04 6.83
N PRO A 4 0.31 -13.48 8.05
CA PRO A 4 -0.74 -12.58 8.50
C PRO A 4 -0.75 -11.29 7.69
N VAL A 5 -1.94 -10.75 7.50
CA VAL A 5 -2.15 -9.38 7.02
C VAL A 5 -1.95 -8.44 8.19
N GLU A 6 -1.22 -7.35 7.96
CA GLU A 6 -0.94 -6.34 8.98
C GLU A 6 -1.29 -4.93 8.51
N GLN A 7 -1.38 -4.70 7.19
CA GLN A 7 -1.49 -3.36 6.61
C GLN A 7 -2.48 -3.35 5.45
N VAL A 8 -3.27 -2.27 5.36
CA VAL A 8 -4.16 -2.00 4.23
C VAL A 8 -3.50 -0.95 3.35
N HIS A 9 -3.43 -1.23 2.05
CA HIS A 9 -2.81 -0.38 1.04
C HIS A 9 -3.86 0.14 0.06
N HIS A 10 -3.77 1.43 -0.29
CA HIS A 10 -4.55 2.01 -1.38
C HIS A 10 -3.88 1.70 -2.72
N ILE A 11 -4.58 0.98 -3.61
CA ILE A 11 -4.09 0.63 -4.95
C ILE A 11 -3.76 1.91 -5.74
N LYS A 12 -4.71 2.85 -5.73
CA LYS A 12 -4.49 4.24 -6.15
C LYS A 12 -4.32 5.10 -4.90
N PRO A 13 -3.18 5.79 -4.72
CA PRO A 13 -2.96 6.68 -3.59
C PRO A 13 -4.02 7.78 -3.50
N ILE A 14 -4.35 8.20 -2.28
CA ILE A 14 -5.30 9.31 -2.05
C ILE A 14 -4.83 10.59 -2.73
N ALA A 15 -3.53 10.88 -2.70
CA ALA A 15 -2.93 12.04 -3.35
C ALA A 15 -3.13 12.08 -4.88
N GLU A 16 -3.37 10.92 -5.49
CA GLU A 16 -3.65 10.79 -6.94
C GLU A 16 -5.16 10.66 -7.22
N GLY A 17 -6.01 10.85 -6.21
CA GLY A 17 -7.46 10.70 -6.31
C GLY A 17 -7.96 9.27 -6.14
N GLY A 18 -7.31 8.49 -5.27
CA GLY A 18 -7.83 7.21 -4.77
C GLY A 18 -8.83 7.38 -3.62
N THR A 19 -9.73 6.40 -3.45
CA THR A 19 -10.80 6.42 -2.43
C THR A 19 -10.56 5.37 -1.34
N HIS A 20 -11.32 5.44 -0.24
CA HIS A 20 -11.34 4.40 0.81
C HIS A 20 -12.33 3.25 0.49
N GLU A 21 -12.81 3.17 -0.75
CA GLU A 21 -13.72 2.11 -1.17
C GLU A 21 -12.98 0.77 -1.21
N ARG A 22 -13.67 -0.33 -0.87
CA ARG A 22 -13.06 -1.66 -0.75
C ARG A 22 -12.37 -2.13 -2.04
N ASN A 23 -12.82 -1.67 -3.20
CA ASN A 23 -12.22 -1.98 -4.49
C ASN A 23 -10.84 -1.31 -4.69
N ASN A 24 -10.53 -0.24 -3.95
CA ASN A 24 -9.25 0.45 -3.97
C ASN A 24 -8.33 0.04 -2.81
N LEU A 25 -8.74 -0.91 -1.97
CA LEU A 25 -7.99 -1.35 -0.80
C LEU A 25 -7.49 -2.78 -0.97
N ILE A 26 -6.23 -3.03 -0.63
CA ILE A 26 -5.63 -4.37 -0.61
C ILE A 26 -5.00 -4.66 0.76
N SER A 27 -5.29 -5.85 1.29
CA SER A 27 -4.76 -6.36 2.56
C SER A 27 -3.43 -7.06 2.33
N LEU A 28 -2.36 -6.55 2.94
CA LEU A 28 -0.99 -7.03 2.75
C LEU A 28 -0.29 -7.28 4.07
N CYS A 29 0.68 -8.20 4.06
CA CYS A 29 1.67 -8.30 5.12
C CYS A 29 2.65 -7.12 5.05
N LYS A 30 3.36 -6.85 6.16
CA LYS A 30 4.30 -5.71 6.25
C LYS A 30 5.39 -5.72 5.19
N SER A 31 5.90 -6.90 4.80
CA SER A 31 6.97 -7.02 3.80
C SER A 31 6.47 -6.75 2.38
N CYS A 32 5.28 -7.23 2.02
CA CYS A 32 4.65 -6.93 0.73
C CYS A 32 4.34 -5.44 0.60
N HIS A 33 3.73 -4.84 1.63
CA HIS A 33 3.45 -3.41 1.63
C HIS A 33 4.72 -2.58 1.50
N SER A 34 5.78 -2.97 2.23
CA SER A 34 7.09 -2.31 2.14
C SER A 34 7.72 -2.37 0.75
N LYS A 35 7.57 -3.49 0.03
CA LYS A 35 8.10 -3.67 -1.33
C LYS A 35 7.39 -2.77 -2.34
N ILE A 36 6.08 -2.56 -2.20
CA ILE A 36 5.32 -1.70 -3.11
C ILE A 36 5.81 -0.25 -3.01
N HIS A 37 5.93 0.27 -1.79
CA HIS A 37 6.48 1.62 -1.53
C HIS A 37 7.93 1.77 -2.02
N ALA A 38 8.75 0.72 -1.88
CA ALA A 38 10.11 0.74 -2.38
C ALA A 38 10.18 0.75 -3.93
N LYS A 39 9.28 0.02 -4.62
CA LYS A 39 9.23 -0.04 -6.08
C LYS A 39 8.71 1.25 -6.73
N ARG A 40 7.69 1.89 -6.14
CA ARG A 40 7.17 3.17 -6.65
C ARG A 40 8.09 4.35 -6.29
N GLY A 41 8.95 4.21 -5.28
CA GLY A 41 9.84 5.26 -4.80
C GLY A 41 9.20 6.16 -3.72
N ASP A 42 7.88 6.06 -3.54
CA ASP A 42 7.02 6.86 -2.65
C ASP A 42 7.53 6.96 -1.20
N ARG A 43 8.27 5.94 -0.74
CA ARG A 43 8.78 5.88 0.63
C ARG A 43 9.78 6.98 0.99
N TRP A 44 10.43 7.58 0.00
CA TRP A 44 11.49 8.58 0.20
C TRP A 44 11.10 9.99 -0.29
N HIS A 45 9.87 10.20 -0.76
CA HIS A 45 9.39 11.50 -1.27
C HIS A 45 8.80 12.42 -0.19
N ASN A 46 9.35 12.41 1.03
CA ASN A 46 9.13 13.49 1.99
C ASN A 46 10.31 14.47 1.88
N LYS A 47 10.15 15.52 1.09
CA LYS A 47 10.95 16.75 1.18
C LYS A 47 10.04 17.96 1.10
#